data_AF-A0A024P284-F1
#
_entry.id   AF-A0A024P284-F1
#
_cell.length_a   1.000
_cell.length_b   1.000
_cell.length_c   1.000
_cell.angle_alpha   90.00
_cell.angle_beta   90.00
_cell.angle_gamma   90.00
#
_symmetry.space_group_name_H-M   'P 1'
#
loop_
_entity.id
_entity.type
_entity.pdbx_description
1 polymer ?
#
loop_
_entity_poly.entity_id
_entity_poly.type
_entity_poly.pdbx_seq_one_letter_code
_entity_poly.pdbx_strand_id
1 'polypeptide(L)'
;MNVEEYHLSGKDILEKDFKTSMRGYNQEEVDEYLDLIIQDYDRFQQEIERLQQENDRLKKMSSRETSQRQRQPSTNNHQVNYDILKRVSNLEKAVFGNKYAD
;
A
#
# COMPACT_ATOMS: atom_id res chain seq x y z
N MET A 1 7.49 -13.03 -13.85
CA MET A 1 7.08 -11.63 -14.05
C MET A 1 7.85 -11.15 -15.26
N ASN A 2 7.14 -10.82 -16.33
CA ASN A 2 7.76 -10.31 -17.53
C ASN A 2 8.39 -8.97 -17.15
N VAL A 3 9.71 -8.89 -17.23
CA VAL A 3 10.42 -7.62 -17.13
C VAL A 3 10.01 -6.87 -18.38
N GLU A 4 9.18 -5.84 -18.24
CA GLU A 4 8.97 -4.89 -19.33
C GLU A 4 10.33 -4.27 -19.63
N GLU A 5 10.98 -4.79 -20.66
CA GLU A 5 12.26 -4.30 -21.12
C GLU A 5 11.97 -3.02 -21.91
N TYR A 6 11.93 -1.88 -21.20
CA TYR A 6 11.80 -0.58 -21.84
C TYR A 6 12.99 -0.40 -22.79
N HIS A 7 12.71 -0.26 -24.08
CA HIS A 7 13.74 -0.15 -25.12
C HIS A 7 14.43 1.21 -25.16
N LEU A 8 13.84 2.24 -24.54
CA LEU A 8 14.31 3.61 -24.55
C LEU A 8 14.09 4.24 -23.17
N SER A 9 15.04 5.06 -22.73
CA SER A 9 14.85 6.02 -21.64
C SER A 9 14.64 7.43 -22.18
N GLY A 10 14.10 8.34 -21.35
CA GLY A 10 13.99 9.76 -21.72
C GLY A 10 15.34 10.38 -22.10
N LYS A 11 16.43 9.93 -21.46
CA LYS A 11 17.79 10.33 -21.83
C LYS A 11 18.20 9.82 -23.21
N ASP A 12 17.88 8.57 -23.53
CA ASP A 12 18.21 7.99 -24.85
C ASP A 12 17.47 8.72 -25.98
N ILE A 13 16.26 9.22 -25.72
CA ILE A 13 15.47 10.01 -26.67
C ILE A 13 16.10 11.41 -26.84
N LEU A 14 16.52 12.05 -25.75
CA LEU A 14 17.15 13.38 -25.78
C LEU A 14 18.50 13.37 -26.51
N GLU A 15 19.32 12.34 -26.30
CA GLU A 15 20.64 12.22 -26.92
C GLU A 15 20.57 11.64 -28.35
N LYS A 16 19.36 11.39 -28.87
CA LYS A 16 19.18 10.76 -30.17
C LYS A 16 19.43 11.74 -31.32
N ASP A 17 20.49 11.48 -32.07
CA ASP A 17 20.74 12.18 -33.34
C ASP A 17 20.19 11.38 -34.54
N PHE A 18 19.43 12.05 -35.40
CA PHE A 18 18.82 11.47 -36.60
C PHE A 18 19.59 11.90 -37.85
N LYS A 19 19.86 10.94 -38.74
CA LYS A 19 20.50 11.24 -40.02
C LYS A 19 19.56 12.07 -40.90
N THR A 20 20.06 13.18 -41.41
CA THR A 20 19.32 14.03 -42.35
C THR A 20 19.38 13.45 -43.78
N SER A 21 18.31 13.67 -44.55
CA SER A 21 18.17 13.24 -45.94
C SER A 21 17.51 14.35 -46.76
N MET A 22 17.71 14.34 -48.08
CA MET A 22 17.19 15.35 -49.03
C MET A 22 15.66 15.53 -48.96
N ARG A 23 14.94 14.51 -48.47
CA ARG A 23 13.54 14.62 -48.03
C ARG A 23 13.43 13.96 -46.66
N GLY A 24 12.83 14.67 -45.71
CA GLY A 24 12.62 14.21 -44.35
C GLY A 24 11.60 15.08 -43.63
N TYR A 25 11.31 14.72 -42.38
CA TYR A 25 10.51 15.55 -41.49
C TYR A 25 11.26 16.84 -41.13
N ASN A 26 10.50 17.89 -40.78
CA ASN A 26 11.09 19.10 -40.22
C ASN A 26 11.70 18.77 -38.87
N GLN A 27 12.98 19.09 -38.70
CA GLN A 27 13.71 18.81 -37.46
C GLN A 27 13.08 19.52 -36.26
N GLU A 28 12.65 20.77 -36.40
CA GLU A 28 12.03 21.53 -35.30
C GLU A 28 10.73 20.89 -34.83
N GLU A 29 9.87 20.44 -35.76
CA GLU A 29 8.61 19.75 -35.41
C GLU A 29 8.87 18.39 -34.74
N VAL A 30 9.93 17.69 -35.18
CA VAL A 30 10.33 16.42 -34.56
C VAL A 30 10.84 16.67 -33.15
N ASP A 31 11.71 17.67 -32.96
CA ASP A 31 12.29 18.00 -31.66
C ASP A 31 11.20 18.42 -30.66
N GLU A 32 10.27 19.30 -31.05
CA GLU A 32 9.12 19.67 -30.22
C GLU A 32 8.26 18.46 -29.84
N TYR A 33 8.08 17.51 -30.76
CA TYR A 33 7.34 16.29 -30.48
C TYR A 33 8.11 15.33 -29.54
N LEU A 34 9.42 15.21 -29.70
CA LEU A 34 10.28 14.40 -28.83
C LEU A 34 10.32 14.98 -27.41
N ASP A 35 10.29 16.30 -27.25
CA ASP A 35 10.19 16.96 -25.94
C ASP A 35 8.91 16.56 -25.19
N LEU A 36 7.79 16.42 -25.89
CA LEU A 36 6.54 15.92 -25.29
C LEU A 36 6.65 14.46 -24.87
N ILE A 37 7.27 13.62 -25.71
CA ILE A 37 7.49 12.21 -25.38
C ILE A 37 8.39 12.07 -24.16
N ILE A 38 9.47 12.85 -24.08
CA ILE A 38 10.37 12.85 -22.90
C ILE A 38 9.59 13.20 -21.63
N GLN A 39 8.76 14.25 -21.68
CA GLN A 39 7.92 14.64 -20.55
C GLN A 39 6.96 13.52 -20.12
N ASP A 40 6.37 12.81 -21.07
CA ASP A 40 5.47 11.69 -20.77
C ASP A 40 6.23 10.50 -20.17
N TYR A 41 7.44 10.19 -20.65
CA TYR A 41 8.31 9.17 -20.04
C TYR A 41 8.63 9.49 -18.58
N ASP A 42 8.95 10.75 -18.27
CA ASP A 42 9.20 11.20 -16.90
C ASP A 42 7.94 11.05 -16.02
N ARG A 43 6.77 11.40 -16.56
CA ARG A 43 5.48 11.24 -15.85
C ARG A 43 5.15 9.77 -15.59
N PHE A 44 5.37 8.89 -16.57
CA PHE A 44 5.16 7.46 -16.41
C PHE A 44 6.08 6.90 -15.33
N GLN A 45 7.36 7.27 -15.34
CA GLN A 45 8.32 6.84 -14.33
C GLN A 45 7.90 7.29 -12.92
N GLN A 46 7.50 8.55 -12.76
CA GLN A 46 7.00 9.06 -11.48
C GLN A 46 5.74 8.32 -11.00
N GLU A 47 4.81 8.02 -11.90
CA GLU A 47 3.58 7.31 -11.54
C GLU A 47 3.87 5.84 -11.17
N ILE A 48 4.77 5.18 -11.90
CA ILE A 48 5.22 3.82 -11.56
C ILE A 48 5.86 3.82 -10.17
N GLU A 49 6.75 4.76 -9.88
CA GLU A 49 7.38 4.88 -8.57
C GLU A 49 6.34 5.13 -7.46
N ARG A 50 5.38 6.02 -7.70
CA ARG A 50 4.28 6.31 -6.77
C ARG A 50 3.48 5.04 -6.46
N LEU A 51 3.08 4.30 -7.50
CA LEU A 51 2.31 3.07 -7.36
C LEU A 51 3.12 1.96 -6.67
N GLN A 52 4.41 1.82 -6.98
CA GLN A 52 5.29 0.86 -6.31
C GLN A 52 5.43 1.18 -4.82
N GLN A 53 5.64 2.44 -4.45
CA GLN A 53 5.72 2.88 -3.06
C GLN A 53 4.41 2.63 -2.30
N GLU A 54 3.27 2.90 -2.93
CA GLU A 54 1.95 2.62 -2.35
C GLU A 54 1.75 1.11 -2.15
N ASN A 55 2.09 0.30 -3.14
CA ASN A 55 1.99 -1.15 -3.07
C ASN A 55 2.86 -1.73 -1.94
N ASP A 56 4.09 -1.23 -1.80
CA ASP A 56 5.01 -1.61 -0.73
C ASP A 56 4.48 -1.19 0.65
N ARG A 57 3.89 -0.01 0.76
CA ARG A 57 3.26 0.45 2.00
C ARG A 57 2.08 -0.45 2.39
N LEU A 58 1.20 -0.76 1.43
CA LEU A 58 0.05 -1.64 1.64
C LEU A 58 0.46 -3.06 2.03
N LYS A 59 1.46 -3.64 1.34
CA LYS A 59 2.04 -4.95 1.69
C LYS A 59 2.60 -4.96 3.11
N LYS A 60 3.34 -3.91 3.51
CA LYS A 60 3.88 -3.77 4.88
C LYS A 60 2.75 -3.67 5.92
N MET A 61 1.68 -2.93 5.64
CA MET A 61 0.52 -2.85 6.55
C MET A 61 -0.19 -4.20 6.68
N SER A 62 -0.49 -4.87 5.56
CA SER A 62 -1.13 -6.19 5.56
C SER A 62 -0.32 -7.23 6.35
N SER A 63 1.01 -7.26 6.16
CA SER A 63 1.89 -8.18 6.90
C SER A 63 1.90 -7.95 8.42
N ARG A 64 1.74 -6.69 8.88
CA ARG A 64 1.65 -6.34 10.30
C ARG A 64 0.30 -6.74 10.90
N GLU A 65 -0.80 -6.56 10.17
CA GLU A 65 -2.13 -6.99 10.61
C GLU A 65 -2.25 -8.52 10.71
N THR A 66 -1.68 -9.26 9.77
CA THR A 66 -1.63 -10.74 9.82
C THR A 66 -0.78 -11.22 11.01
N SER A 67 0.35 -10.56 11.29
CA SER A 67 1.22 -10.90 12.41
C SER A 67 0.60 -10.57 13.79
N GLN A 68 -0.24 -9.54 13.87
CA GLN A 68 -0.98 -9.22 15.10
C GLN A 68 -2.13 -10.20 15.37
N ARG A 69 -2.82 -10.69 14.32
CA ARG A 69 -3.87 -11.71 14.46
C ARG A 69 -3.34 -13.09 14.88
N GLN A 70 -2.08 -13.43 14.55
CA GLN A 70 -1.46 -14.69 14.97
C GLN A 70 -0.82 -14.66 16.38
N ARG A 71 -0.75 -13.49 17.04
CA ARG A 71 -0.17 -13.35 18.40
C ARG A 71 -1.19 -13.21 19.53
N GLN A 72 -2.48 -13.34 19.26
CA GLN A 72 -3.45 -13.51 20.34
C GLN A 72 -3.70 -15.00 20.59
N PRO A 73 -3.11 -15.60 21.64
CA PRO A 73 -3.78 -16.74 22.25
C PRO A 73 -5.13 -16.22 22.77
N SER A 74 -6.20 -16.88 22.36
CA SER A 74 -7.59 -16.63 22.71
C SER A 74 -7.92 -16.87 24.20
N THR A 75 -6.95 -16.65 25.10
CA THR A 75 -7.03 -16.95 26.54
C THR A 75 -7.41 -15.72 27.39
N ASN A 76 -7.19 -14.49 26.91
CA ASN A 76 -7.50 -13.28 27.70
C ASN A 76 -9.00 -13.03 27.87
N ASN A 77 -9.84 -13.45 26.92
CA ASN A 77 -11.29 -13.27 27.04
C ASN A 77 -11.89 -14.15 28.16
N HIS A 78 -11.34 -15.34 28.40
CA HIS A 78 -11.84 -16.22 29.46
C HIS A 78 -11.58 -15.66 30.87
N GLN A 79 -10.42 -15.04 31.08
CA GLN A 79 -10.07 -14.48 32.39
C GLN A 79 -10.89 -13.22 32.71
N VAL A 80 -11.09 -12.34 31.72
CA VAL A 80 -11.95 -11.17 31.88
C VAL A 80 -13.42 -11.58 32.08
N ASN A 81 -13.90 -12.60 31.34
CA ASN A 81 -15.25 -13.12 31.53
C ASN A 81 -15.44 -13.73 32.94
N TYR A 82 -14.44 -14.44 33.47
CA TYR A 82 -14.50 -14.98 34.83
C TYR A 82 -14.55 -13.88 35.89
N ASP A 83 -13.75 -12.83 35.75
CA ASP A 83 -13.73 -11.70 36.69
C ASP A 83 -15.03 -10.89 36.64
N ILE A 84 -15.63 -10.73 35.45
CA ILE A 84 -16.96 -10.12 35.29
C ILE A 84 -18.00 -10.98 36.00
N LEU A 85 -18.04 -12.29 35.76
CA LEU A 85 -18.99 -13.20 36.40
C LEU A 85 -18.84 -13.19 37.93
N LYS A 86 -17.61 -13.18 38.46
CA LYS A 86 -17.35 -13.11 39.90
C LYS A 86 -17.81 -11.78 40.51
N ARG A 87 -17.61 -10.67 39.80
CA ARG A 87 -18.08 -9.34 40.23
C ARG A 87 -19.61 -9.26 40.20
N VAL A 88 -20.25 -9.78 39.16
CA VAL A 88 -21.72 -9.85 39.06
C VAL A 88 -22.28 -10.73 40.19
N SER A 89 -21.70 -11.91 40.44
CA SER A 89 -22.13 -12.78 41.55
C SER A 89 -22.00 -12.12 42.93
N ASN A 90 -20.93 -11.36 43.16
CA ASN A 90 -20.76 -10.60 44.40
C ASN A 90 -21.79 -9.46 44.52
N LEU A 91 -22.10 -8.79 43.42
CA LEU A 91 -23.15 -7.76 43.38
C LEU A 91 -24.53 -8.37 43.63
N GLU A 92 -24.84 -9.52 43.03
CA GLU A 92 -26.08 -10.25 43.26
C GLU A 92 -26.20 -10.68 44.73
N LYS A 93 -25.12 -11.20 45.32
CA LYS A 93 -25.12 -11.57 46.75
C LYS A 93 -25.28 -10.36 47.66
N ALA A 94 -24.72 -9.20 47.31
CA ALA A 94 -24.86 -7.98 48.10
C ALA A 94 -26.27 -7.36 47.97
N VAL A 95 -26.90 -7.44 46.79
CA VAL A 95 -28.21 -6.84 46.49
C VAL A 95 -29.37 -7.77 46.86
N PHE A 96 -29.20 -9.09 46.72
CA PHE A 96 -30.23 -10.11 46.93
C PHE A 96 -29.96 -11.06 48.10
N GLY A 97 -28.81 -10.97 48.77
CA GLY A 97 -28.45 -11.82 49.92
C GLY A 97 -29.39 -11.70 51.12
N ASN A 98 -30.15 -10.60 51.20
CA ASN A 98 -31.19 -10.40 52.21
C ASN A 98 -32.61 -10.80 51.74
N LYS A 99 -32.76 -11.47 50.58
CA LYS A 99 -34.07 -11.93 50.08
C LYS A 99 -34.26 -13.45 50.05
N TYR A 100 -33.25 -14.22 50.45
CA TYR A 100 -33.31 -15.69 50.50
C TYR A 100 -32.79 -16.29 51.81
N ALA A 101 -32.68 -15.46 52.86
CA ALA A 101 -32.43 -15.90 54.23
C ALA A 101 -33.64 -15.53 55.09
N ASP A 102 -34.83 -15.93 54.62
CA ASP A 102 -36.04 -16.31 55.37
C ASP A 102 -37.07 -16.86 54.36
#